data_AF-A0A327J3V5-F1
#
_entry.id   AF-A0A327J3V5-F1
#
_cell.length_a   1.000
_cell.length_b   1.000
_cell.length_c   1.000
_cell.angle_alpha   90.00
_cell.angle_beta   90.00
_cell.angle_gamma   90.00
#
_symmetry.space_group_name_H-M   'P 1'
#
loop_
_entity.id
_entity.type
_entity.pdbx_description
1 polymer ?
#
loop_
_entity_poly.entity_id
_entity_poly.type
_entity_poly.pdbx_seq_one_letter_code
_entity_poly.pdbx_strand_id
1 'polypeptide(L)'
;MGILIFTARVHDLIHQKSDVEYKLTKLTKRLRDLQQYTATISNGGVSIGDLLSSPASMMGRTMNYLGFAHNSAIAYMNQNAPFMQQLYMQQMGQAQNAQQQQQMNEYIMRQLYAQGRDRAMQVETKNLKVEEERLAQEKEKLEALGKEIAAELQSAKEARDQGIKDMAPKYTFA
;
A
#
# COMPACT_ATOMS: atom_id res chain seq x y z
N MET A 1 14.80 -44.92 -14.49
CA MET A 1 14.58 -44.16 -13.25
C MET A 1 15.21 -42.76 -13.27
N GLY A 2 16.40 -42.53 -13.86
CA GLY A 2 17.04 -41.21 -13.89
C GLY A 2 16.25 -40.10 -14.62
N ILE A 3 15.72 -40.37 -15.83
CA ILE A 3 14.97 -39.37 -16.63
C ILE A 3 13.74 -38.84 -15.89
N LEU A 4 13.01 -39.72 -15.18
CA LEU A 4 11.79 -39.36 -14.46
C LEU A 4 12.06 -38.36 -13.32
N ILE A 5 13.22 -38.48 -12.65
CA ILE A 5 13.65 -37.58 -11.57
C ILE A 5 13.99 -36.19 -12.13
N PHE A 6 14.71 -36.11 -13.24
CA PHE A 6 15.02 -34.83 -13.89
C PHE A 6 13.76 -34.13 -14.41
N THR A 7 12.80 -34.88 -14.97
CA THR A 7 11.52 -34.31 -15.41
C THR A 7 10.67 -33.83 -14.24
N ALA A 8 10.68 -34.53 -13.10
CA ALA A 8 9.95 -34.11 -11.91
C ALA A 8 10.51 -32.79 -11.34
N ARG A 9 11.84 -32.63 -11.27
CA ARG A 9 12.46 -31.38 -10.80
C ARG A 9 12.16 -30.20 -11.72
N VAL A 10 12.24 -30.39 -13.04
CA VAL A 10 11.88 -29.34 -14.01
C VAL A 10 10.40 -28.94 -13.86
N HIS A 11 9.50 -29.89 -13.65
CA HIS A 11 8.08 -29.62 -13.46
C HIS A 11 7.80 -28.84 -12.16
N ASP A 12 8.43 -29.24 -11.06
CA ASP A 12 8.37 -28.55 -9.77
C ASP A 12 8.86 -27.10 -9.88
N LEU A 13 10.01 -26.87 -10.53
CA LEU A 13 10.54 -25.52 -10.76
C LEU A 13 9.63 -24.66 -11.65
N ILE A 14 8.92 -25.24 -12.62
CA ILE A 14 7.93 -24.51 -13.44
C ILE A 14 6.76 -24.03 -12.58
N HIS A 15 6.24 -24.88 -11.70
CA HIS A 15 5.14 -24.50 -10.78
C HIS A 15 5.59 -23.40 -9.82
N GLN A 16 6.76 -23.56 -9.21
CA GLN A 16 7.32 -22.55 -8.31
C GLN A 16 7.51 -21.20 -9.01
N LYS A 17 7.99 -21.21 -10.26
CA LYS A 17 8.11 -19.99 -11.08
C LYS A 17 6.74 -19.34 -11.30
N SER A 18 5.74 -20.12 -11.71
CA SER A 18 4.37 -19.62 -11.94
C SER A 18 3.76 -19.00 -10.67
N ASP A 19 3.96 -19.64 -9.52
CA ASP A 19 3.49 -19.13 -8.23
C ASP A 19 4.15 -17.81 -7.85
N VAL A 20 5.47 -17.68 -8.07
CA VAL A 20 6.21 -16.45 -7.82
C VAL A 20 5.75 -15.33 -8.76
N GLU A 21 5.56 -15.60 -10.05
CA GLU A 21 5.05 -14.64 -11.03
C GLU A 21 3.63 -14.16 -10.69
N TYR A 22 2.76 -15.08 -10.23
CA TYR A 22 1.42 -14.73 -9.76
C TYR A 22 1.47 -13.80 -8.54
N LYS A 23 2.31 -14.12 -7.55
CA LYS A 23 2.52 -13.27 -6.36
C LYS A 23 3.07 -11.89 -6.74
N LEU A 24 4.05 -11.83 -7.64
CA LEU A 24 4.61 -10.57 -8.16
C LEU A 24 3.56 -9.71 -8.86
N THR A 25 2.70 -10.33 -9.66
CA THR A 25 1.60 -9.62 -10.34
C THR A 25 0.63 -9.03 -9.32
N LYS A 26 0.25 -9.80 -8.30
CA LYS A 26 -0.66 -9.35 -7.24
C LYS A 26 -0.05 -8.20 -6.42
N LEU A 27 1.23 -8.31 -6.05
CA LEU A 27 1.94 -7.25 -5.32
C LEU A 27 2.09 -5.99 -6.15
N THR A 28 2.41 -6.12 -7.43
CA THR A 28 2.56 -4.97 -8.34
C THR A 28 1.24 -4.22 -8.51
N LYS A 29 0.11 -4.93 -8.65
CA LYS A 29 -1.23 -4.32 -8.67
C LYS A 29 -1.52 -3.57 -7.37
N ARG A 30 -1.30 -4.23 -6.22
CA ARG A 30 -1.50 -3.61 -4.90
C ARG A 30 -0.64 -2.36 -4.71
N LEU A 31 0.62 -2.38 -5.14
CA LEU A 31 1.53 -1.26 -5.03
C LEU A 31 1.07 -0.07 -5.88
N ARG A 32 0.57 -0.34 -7.11
CA ARG A 32 0.00 0.69 -7.97
C ARG A 32 -1.26 1.32 -7.36
N ASP A 33 -2.17 0.49 -6.86
CA ASP A 33 -3.39 0.97 -6.19
C ASP A 33 -3.05 1.82 -4.96
N LEU A 34 -1.99 1.44 -4.23
CA LEU A 34 -1.54 2.16 -3.05
C LEU A 34 -0.89 3.49 -3.38
N GLN A 35 -0.05 3.55 -4.41
CA GLN A 35 0.51 4.81 -4.91
C GLN A 35 -0.58 5.77 -5.40
N GLN A 36 -1.62 5.26 -6.07
CA GLN A 36 -2.77 6.07 -6.48
C GLN A 36 -3.52 6.63 -5.26
N TYR A 37 -3.75 5.80 -4.25
CA TYR A 37 -4.38 6.23 -3.00
C TYR A 37 -3.52 7.26 -2.23
N THR A 38 -2.20 7.06 -2.14
CA THR A 38 -1.26 8.01 -1.52
C THR A 38 -1.32 9.37 -2.21
N ALA A 39 -1.36 9.39 -3.55
CA ALA A 39 -1.50 10.63 -4.32
C ALA A 39 -2.83 11.35 -4.03
N THR A 40 -3.94 10.61 -3.91
CA THR A 40 -5.24 11.18 -3.54
C THR A 40 -5.25 11.75 -2.13
N ILE A 41 -4.61 11.09 -1.16
CA ILE A 41 -4.51 11.60 0.22
C ILE A 41 -3.64 12.85 0.29
N SER A 42 -2.49 12.83 -0.38
CA SER A 42 -1.50 13.92 -0.33
C SER A 42 -2.00 15.23 -0.94
N ASN A 43 -2.98 15.19 -1.85
CA ASN A 43 -3.48 16.37 -2.58
C ASN A 43 -4.52 17.21 -1.82
N GLY A 44 -4.75 16.96 -0.53
CA GLY A 44 -5.61 17.83 0.30
C GLY A 44 -6.83 17.16 0.93
N GLY A 45 -6.75 15.85 1.15
CA GLY A 45 -7.74 15.12 1.93
C GLY A 45 -8.90 14.62 1.08
N VAL A 46 -8.98 13.29 0.99
CA VAL A 46 -10.08 12.53 0.39
C VAL A 46 -11.42 13.23 0.59
N SER A 47 -12.01 13.68 -0.52
CA SER A 47 -13.42 14.05 -0.59
C SER A 47 -14.25 12.80 -0.95
N ILE A 48 -15.56 12.83 -0.68
CA ILE A 48 -16.48 11.75 -1.10
C ILE A 48 -16.43 11.57 -2.64
N GLY A 49 -16.13 12.64 -3.39
CA GLY A 49 -15.92 12.56 -4.85
C GLY A 49 -14.69 11.73 -5.23
N ASP A 50 -13.60 11.85 -4.48
CA ASP A 50 -12.40 11.04 -4.70
C ASP A 50 -12.62 9.56 -4.34
N LEU A 51 -13.55 9.31 -3.41
CA LEU A 51 -13.97 7.96 -3.03
C LEU A 51 -14.68 7.22 -4.18
N LEU A 52 -15.42 7.95 -5.02
CA LEU A 52 -16.06 7.42 -6.22
C LEU A 52 -15.06 7.14 -7.35
N SER A 53 -13.92 7.84 -7.36
CA SER A 53 -12.82 7.62 -8.32
C SER A 53 -11.76 6.63 -7.83
N SER A 54 -11.82 6.24 -6.56
CA SER A 54 -10.84 5.34 -5.95
C SER A 54 -11.02 3.91 -6.46
N PRO A 55 -9.92 3.15 -6.69
CA PRO A 55 -10.01 1.73 -7.02
C PRO A 55 -10.86 0.98 -5.99
N ALA A 56 -11.71 0.04 -6.43
CA ALA A 56 -12.57 -0.74 -5.53
C ALA A 56 -11.78 -1.50 -4.45
N SER A 57 -10.53 -1.89 -4.76
CA SER A 57 -9.59 -2.49 -3.81
C SER A 57 -9.23 -1.57 -2.63
N MET A 58 -9.32 -0.25 -2.82
CA MET A 58 -8.95 0.76 -1.84
C MET A 58 -10.15 1.48 -1.21
N MET A 59 -11.34 1.39 -1.80
CA MET A 59 -12.55 2.02 -1.28
C MET A 59 -12.80 1.75 0.20
N GLY A 60 -12.64 0.50 0.66
CA GLY A 60 -12.79 0.16 2.08
C GLY A 60 -11.76 0.86 2.99
N ARG A 61 -10.51 0.97 2.53
CA ARG A 61 -9.46 1.72 3.24
C ARG A 61 -9.76 3.21 3.26
N THR A 62 -10.20 3.76 2.13
CA THR A 62 -10.61 5.15 2.00
C THR A 62 -11.76 5.50 2.96
N MET A 63 -12.77 4.63 3.09
CA MET A 63 -13.88 4.79 4.03
C MET A 63 -13.41 4.75 5.49
N ASN A 64 -12.54 3.79 5.83
CA ASN A 64 -11.96 3.71 7.16
C ASN A 64 -11.13 4.97 7.49
N TYR A 65 -10.35 5.48 6.53
CA TYR A 65 -9.60 6.72 6.69
C TYR A 65 -10.52 7.92 6.92
N LEU A 66 -11.62 8.05 6.17
CA LEU A 66 -12.59 9.12 6.39
C LEU A 66 -13.18 9.08 7.81
N GLY A 67 -13.56 7.88 8.28
CA GLY A 67 -14.03 7.70 9.65
C GLY A 67 -12.97 8.05 10.69
N PHE A 68 -11.72 7.61 10.49
CA PHE A 68 -10.60 7.95 11.36
C PHE A 68 -10.29 9.44 11.38
N ALA A 69 -10.21 10.08 10.20
CA ALA A 69 -9.93 11.51 10.05
C ALA A 69 -11.03 12.36 10.69
N HIS A 70 -12.29 11.94 10.56
CA HIS A 70 -13.41 12.62 11.21
C HIS A 70 -13.36 12.50 12.74
N ASN A 71 -13.19 11.29 13.26
CA ASN A 71 -13.14 11.05 14.71
C ASN A 71 -11.94 11.73 15.36
N SER A 72 -10.77 11.66 14.72
CA SER A 72 -9.55 12.33 15.21
C SER A 72 -9.69 13.85 15.19
N ALA A 73 -10.32 14.41 14.16
CA ALA A 73 -10.59 15.85 14.09
C ALA A 73 -11.55 16.32 15.18
N ILE A 74 -12.63 15.57 15.47
CA ILE A 74 -13.54 15.88 16.58
C ILE A 74 -12.82 15.79 17.93
N ALA A 75 -12.02 14.74 18.16
CA ALA A 75 -11.27 14.59 19.39
C ALA A 75 -10.29 15.75 19.61
N TYR A 76 -9.55 16.14 18.56
CA TYR A 76 -8.63 17.28 18.61
C TYR A 76 -9.38 18.59 18.87
N MET A 77 -10.51 18.80 18.19
CA MET A 77 -11.37 19.96 18.39
C MET A 77 -11.85 20.04 19.84
N ASN A 78 -12.44 18.97 20.39
CA ASN A 78 -12.93 18.96 21.76
C ASN A 78 -11.83 19.20 22.81
N GLN A 79 -10.61 18.72 22.54
CA GLN A 79 -9.46 18.93 23.42
C GLN A 79 -8.95 20.38 23.39
N ASN A 80 -8.93 21.03 22.21
CA ASN A 80 -8.27 22.33 22.02
C ASN A 80 -9.25 23.51 21.95
N ALA A 81 -10.54 23.26 21.76
CA ALA A 81 -11.60 24.26 21.72
C ALA A 81 -11.65 25.15 22.97
N PRO A 82 -11.69 24.63 24.22
CA PRO A 82 -11.80 25.50 25.40
C PRO A 82 -10.57 26.40 25.56
N PHE A 83 -9.38 25.90 25.23
CA PHE A 83 -8.15 26.68 25.28
C PHE A 83 -8.12 27.78 24.21
N MET A 84 -8.44 27.44 22.96
CA MET A 84 -8.48 28.42 21.86
C MET A 84 -9.58 29.47 22.09
N GLN A 85 -10.73 29.05 22.61
CA GLN A 85 -11.83 29.95 22.94
C GLN A 85 -11.42 30.95 24.03
N GLN A 86 -10.68 30.49 25.04
CA GLN A 86 -10.15 31.34 26.10
C GLN A 86 -9.07 32.31 25.59
N LEU A 87 -8.13 31.82 24.77
CA LEU A 87 -7.09 32.64 24.16
C LEU A 87 -7.68 33.73 23.26
N TYR A 88 -8.65 33.37 22.42
CA TYR A 88 -9.35 34.32 21.56
C TYR A 88 -10.15 35.34 22.38
N MET A 89 -10.84 34.93 23.45
CA MET A 89 -11.53 35.85 24.36
C MET A 89 -10.58 36.87 25.00
N GLN A 90 -9.35 36.44 25.32
CA GLN A 90 -8.33 37.32 25.88
C GLN A 90 -7.75 38.28 24.84
N GLN A 91 -7.67 37.85 23.57
CA GLN A 91 -7.16 38.66 22.46
C GLN A 91 -8.19 39.65 21.90
N MET A 92 -9.47 39.29 21.88
CA MET A 92 -10.58 40.09 21.33
C MET A 92 -11.22 41.07 22.34
N GLY A 93 -10.54 41.32 23.47
CA GLY A 93 -10.86 42.34 24.49
C GLY A 93 -12.31 42.81 24.54
N GLN A 94 -13.15 42.19 25.38
CA GLN A 94 -14.54 42.60 25.68
C GLN A 94 -15.38 43.17 24.50
N ALA A 95 -15.24 42.63 23.29
CA ALA A 95 -16.16 42.99 22.21
C ALA A 95 -17.58 42.45 22.52
N GLN A 96 -18.53 43.36 22.76
CA GLN A 96 -19.89 43.14 23.31
C GLN A 96 -20.91 42.45 22.37
N ASN A 97 -20.54 42.02 21.16
CA ASN A 97 -21.50 41.47 20.20
C ASN A 97 -21.64 39.95 20.32
N ALA A 98 -22.72 39.49 20.96
CA ALA A 98 -23.07 38.07 21.10
C ALA A 98 -23.12 37.32 19.75
N GLN A 99 -23.58 37.98 18.69
CA GLN A 99 -23.60 37.42 17.33
C GLN A 99 -22.19 37.19 16.76
N GLN A 100 -21.25 38.10 17.05
CA GLN A 100 -19.86 38.00 16.63
C GLN A 100 -19.13 36.91 17.45
N GLN A 101 -19.50 36.74 18.71
CA GLN A 101 -19.02 35.67 19.58
C GLN A 101 -19.41 34.28 19.06
N GLN A 102 -20.65 34.11 18.58
CA GLN A 102 -21.11 32.87 17.96
C GLN A 102 -20.35 32.58 16.65
N GLN A 103 -20.20 33.58 15.78
CA GLN A 103 -19.49 33.43 14.51
C GLN A 103 -17.99 33.11 14.73
N MET A 104 -17.37 33.71 15.74
CA MET A 104 -16.00 33.42 16.15
C MET A 104 -15.84 31.98 16.64
N ASN A 105 -16.80 31.50 17.44
CA ASN A 105 -16.75 30.14 17.96
C ASN A 105 -16.86 29.11 16.82
N GLU A 106 -17.72 29.34 15.83
CA GLU A 106 -17.79 28.50 14.63
C GLU A 106 -16.49 28.52 13.83
N TYR A 107 -15.85 29.68 13.68
CA TYR A 107 -14.57 29.80 12.99
C TYR A 107 -13.46 29.00 13.69
N ILE A 108 -13.33 29.15 15.02
CA ILE A 108 -12.35 28.42 15.84
C ILE A 108 -12.56 26.92 15.70
N MET A 109 -13.80 26.46 15.78
CA MET A 109 -14.15 25.04 15.66
C MET A 109 -13.81 24.50 14.26
N ARG A 110 -14.11 25.24 13.19
CA ARG A 110 -13.74 24.86 11.81
C ARG A 110 -12.23 24.79 11.62
N GLN A 111 -11.49 25.75 12.18
CA GLN A 111 -10.03 25.77 12.08
C GLN A 111 -9.39 24.61 12.84
N LEU A 112 -9.88 24.29 14.04
CA LEU A 112 -9.44 23.13 14.81
C LEU A 112 -9.77 21.82 14.11
N TYR A 113 -10.95 21.71 13.50
CA TYR A 113 -11.33 20.55 12.71
C TYR A 113 -10.40 20.35 11.51
N ALA A 114 -10.07 21.42 10.77
CA ALA A 114 -9.12 21.38 9.66
C ALA A 114 -7.73 20.91 10.12
N GLN A 115 -7.20 21.47 11.22
CA GLN A 115 -5.93 21.05 11.79
C GLN A 115 -5.93 19.57 12.22
N GLY A 116 -7.04 19.11 12.80
CA GLY A 116 -7.20 17.71 13.19
C GLY A 116 -7.18 16.77 11.98
N ARG A 117 -7.84 17.15 10.90
CA ARG A 117 -7.79 16.41 9.62
C ARG A 117 -6.40 16.40 9.00
N ASP A 118 -5.68 17.53 9.02
CA ASP A 118 -4.31 17.59 8.49
C ASP A 118 -3.35 16.67 9.25
N ARG A 119 -3.51 16.56 10.57
CA ARG A 119 -2.75 15.60 11.38
C ARG A 119 -3.09 14.16 11.01
N ALA A 120 -4.37 13.85 10.84
CA ALA A 120 -4.81 12.51 10.43
C ALA A 120 -4.26 12.14 9.04
N MET A 121 -4.23 13.10 8.11
CA MET A 121 -3.61 12.97 6.80
C MET A 121 -2.12 12.65 6.92
N GLN A 122 -1.37 13.41 7.72
CA GLN A 122 0.06 13.15 7.92
C GLN A 122 0.34 11.76 8.52
N VAL A 123 -0.50 11.31 9.46
CA VAL A 123 -0.38 9.97 10.04
C VAL A 123 -0.63 8.89 8.98
N GLU A 124 -1.70 9.03 8.19
CA GLU A 124 -2.00 8.06 7.13
C GLU A 124 -0.93 8.07 6.03
N THR A 125 -0.43 9.24 5.61
CA THR A 125 0.67 9.33 4.63
C THR A 125 1.94 8.63 5.12
N LYS A 126 2.28 8.75 6.41
CA LYS A 126 3.41 8.02 7.00
C LYS A 126 3.18 6.51 6.98
N ASN A 127 1.99 6.06 7.37
CA ASN A 127 1.63 4.64 7.35
C ASN A 127 1.68 4.07 5.92
N LEU A 128 1.20 4.84 4.94
CA LEU A 128 1.24 4.48 3.53
C LEU A 128 2.67 4.33 3.03
N LYS A 129 3.56 5.29 3.35
CA LYS A 129 4.96 5.21 2.95
C LYS A 129 5.65 3.96 3.50
N VAL A 130 5.39 3.63 4.77
CA VAL A 130 5.93 2.40 5.38
C VAL A 130 5.39 1.15 4.68
N GLU A 131 4.11 1.15 4.29
CA GLU A 131 3.52 0.04 3.53
C GLU A 131 4.09 -0.06 2.11
N GLU A 132 4.30 1.07 1.42
CA GLU A 132 4.98 1.12 0.11
C GLU A 132 6.38 0.51 0.20
N GLU A 133 7.18 0.94 1.18
CA GLU A 133 8.52 0.41 1.41
C GLU A 133 8.49 -1.09 1.70
N ARG A 134 7.55 -1.56 2.52
CA ARG A 134 7.39 -2.99 2.82
C ARG A 134 7.03 -3.80 1.57
N LEU A 135 6.09 -3.32 0.77
CA LEU A 135 5.68 -3.99 -0.47
C LEU A 135 6.79 -3.97 -1.53
N ALA A 136 7.57 -2.90 -1.59
CA ALA A 136 8.74 -2.81 -2.47
C ALA A 136 9.82 -3.84 -2.09
N GLN A 137 10.11 -3.97 -0.79
CA GLN A 137 11.04 -5.00 -0.30
C GLN A 137 10.53 -6.42 -0.57
N GLU A 138 9.24 -6.68 -0.38
CA GLU A 138 8.64 -8.00 -0.66
C GLU A 138 8.71 -8.33 -2.16
N LYS A 139 8.47 -7.33 -3.02
CA LYS A 139 8.63 -7.45 -4.46
C LYS A 139 10.07 -7.78 -4.84
N GLU A 140 11.05 -7.06 -4.29
CA GLU A 140 12.48 -7.30 -4.56
C GLU A 140 12.90 -8.71 -4.16
N LYS A 141 12.46 -9.20 -2.99
CA LYS A 141 12.71 -10.58 -2.55
C LYS A 141 12.13 -11.62 -3.51
N LEU A 142 10.91 -11.42 -3.99
CA LEU A 142 10.28 -12.32 -4.95
C LEU A 142 10.92 -12.24 -6.34
N GLU A 143 11.38 -11.08 -6.78
CA GLU A 143 12.15 -10.94 -8.02
C GLU A 143 13.50 -11.65 -7.94
N ALA A 144 14.19 -11.56 -6.79
CA ALA A 144 15.42 -12.31 -6.56
C ALA A 144 15.16 -13.82 -6.59
N LEU A 145 14.16 -14.29 -5.85
CA LEU A 145 13.74 -15.71 -5.85
C LEU A 145 13.34 -16.19 -7.25
N GLY A 146 12.61 -15.37 -8.01
CA GLY A 146 12.22 -15.68 -9.38
C GLY A 146 13.42 -15.82 -10.32
N LYS A 147 14.45 -14.99 -10.15
CA LYS A 147 15.72 -15.11 -10.90
C LYS A 147 16.48 -16.37 -10.54
N GLU A 148 16.55 -16.71 -9.25
CA GLU A 148 17.18 -17.95 -8.79
C GLU A 148 16.48 -19.20 -9.35
N ILE A 149 15.16 -19.26 -9.25
CA ILE A 149 14.35 -20.36 -9.81
C ILE A 149 14.53 -20.43 -11.33
N ALA A 150 14.59 -19.30 -12.03
CA ALA A 150 14.82 -19.28 -13.47
C ALA A 150 16.21 -19.82 -13.85
N ALA A 151 17.25 -19.46 -13.09
CA ALA A 151 18.60 -19.99 -13.29
C ALA A 151 18.67 -21.50 -13.01
N GLU A 152 17.99 -21.96 -11.95
CA GLU A 152 17.91 -23.39 -11.63
C GLU A 152 17.10 -24.18 -12.67
N LEU A 153 16.01 -23.61 -13.18
CA LEU A 153 15.22 -24.22 -14.24
C LEU A 153 16.04 -24.40 -15.51
N GLN A 154 16.87 -23.40 -15.85
CA GLN A 154 17.77 -23.45 -17.00
C GLN A 154 18.80 -24.58 -16.84
N SER A 155 19.49 -24.64 -15.72
CA SER A 155 20.49 -25.69 -15.46
C SER A 155 19.86 -27.09 -15.37
N ALA A 156 18.66 -27.21 -14.78
CA ALA A 156 17.92 -28.47 -14.71
C ALA A 156 17.49 -28.97 -16.09
N LYS A 157 17.10 -28.07 -17.01
CA LYS A 157 16.79 -28.42 -18.40
C LYS A 157 18.04 -28.88 -19.16
N GLU A 158 19.15 -28.19 -19.00
CA GLU A 158 20.43 -28.56 -19.64
C GLU A 158 20.93 -29.92 -19.12
N ALA A 159 20.86 -30.15 -17.81
CA ALA A 159 21.21 -31.43 -17.19
C ALA A 159 20.28 -32.57 -17.67
N ARG A 160 18.98 -32.30 -17.80
CA ARG A 160 18.02 -33.25 -18.38
C ARG A 160 18.39 -33.59 -19.83
N ASP A 161 18.67 -32.59 -20.65
CA ASP A 161 18.96 -32.79 -22.07
C ASP A 161 20.29 -33.52 -22.28
N GLN A 162 21.30 -33.24 -21.44
CA GLN A 162 22.55 -33.99 -21.42
C GLN A 162 22.33 -35.43 -20.97
N GLY A 163 21.56 -35.66 -19.91
CA GLY A 163 21.21 -37.00 -19.45
C GLY A 163 20.44 -37.81 -20.50
N ILE A 164 19.56 -37.17 -21.29
CA ILE A 164 18.88 -37.79 -22.42
C ILE A 164 19.88 -38.20 -23.52
N LYS A 165 20.84 -37.33 -23.86
CA LYS A 165 21.90 -37.64 -24.83
C LYS A 165 22.78 -38.80 -24.39
N ASP A 166 23.14 -38.84 -23.10
CA ASP A 166 23.99 -39.89 -22.54
C ASP A 166 23.27 -41.23 -22.46
N MET A 167 21.95 -41.22 -22.30
CA MET A 167 21.09 -42.41 -22.29
C MET A 167 20.61 -42.83 -23.70
N ALA A 168 20.89 -42.05 -24.74
CA ALA A 168 20.51 -42.39 -26.10
C ALA A 168 21.27 -43.64 -26.58
N PRO A 169 20.59 -44.62 -27.20
CA PRO A 169 21.25 -45.83 -27.69
C PRO A 169 22.28 -45.47 -28.78
N LYS A 170 23.54 -45.80 -28.53
CA LYS A 170 24.63 -45.65 -29.51
C LYS A 170 24.66 -46.89 -30.39
N TYR A 171 24.01 -46.83 -31.55
CA TYR A 171 24.11 -47.89 -32.55
C TYR A 171 25.47 -47.77 -33.26
N THR A 172 26.43 -48.63 -32.90
CA THR A 172 27.63 -48.84 -33.71
C THR A 172 27.32 -49.93 -34.74
N PHE A 173 27.28 -49.56 -36.02
CA PHE A 173 27.34 -50.54 -37.11
C PHE A 173 28.76 -51.11 -37.14
N ALA A 174 28.87 -52.43 -36.92
CA ALA A 174 30.06 -53.20 -37.22
C ALA A 174 30.05 -53.60 -38.70
#